data_AF-A0A4D4KXR7-F1
#
_entry.id   AF-A0A4D4KXR7-F1
#
_cell.length_a   1.000
_cell.length_b   1.000
_cell.length_c   1.000
_cell.angle_alpha   90.00
_cell.angle_beta   90.00
_cell.angle_gamma   90.00
#
_symmetry.space_group_name_H-M   'P 1'
#
loop_
_entity.id
_entity.type
_entity.pdbx_description
1 polymer ?
#
loop_
_entity_poly.entity_id
_entity_poly.type
_entity_poly.pdbx_seq_one_letter_code
_entity_poly.pdbx_strand_id
1 'polypeptide(L)'
;MSALNLDDFVDLIERPDGGIRRDAEERRERLALPPGALGRLDELGEWLAAAQQRVPVKPVEQPRVVLFAGDHGVSDLGVSARPARSTHRLVRAVLDGESPAAILAARLGTPVRVVDMALDCDPEDLPKRSPATGYAARPAGSTSRTRSPWTRPSGPSAPGWPSPTRRRTPVRTSSSSATSASAAPPPRPR
;
A
#
# COMPACT_ATOMS: atom_id res chain seq x y z
N MET A 1 15.02 -5.13 -21.88
CA MET A 1 14.44 -5.39 -20.54
C MET A 1 13.31 -6.37 -20.75
N SER A 2 13.45 -7.60 -20.26
CA SER A 2 12.36 -8.59 -20.33
C SER A 2 11.14 -8.00 -19.62
N ALA A 3 10.01 -7.91 -20.32
CA ALA A 3 8.75 -7.54 -19.69
C ALA A 3 8.41 -8.65 -18.69
N LEU A 4 8.32 -8.29 -17.41
CA LEU A 4 7.83 -9.21 -16.37
C LEU A 4 6.41 -9.63 -16.76
N ASN A 5 6.20 -10.94 -16.96
CA ASN A 5 4.86 -11.49 -17.12
C ASN A 5 4.20 -11.60 -15.75
N LEU A 6 3.10 -10.90 -15.55
CA LEU A 6 2.40 -10.88 -14.27
C LEU A 6 1.68 -12.20 -13.99
N ASP A 7 1.28 -12.92 -15.03
CA ASP A 7 0.57 -14.21 -14.91
C ASP A 7 1.46 -15.27 -14.26
N ASP A 8 2.75 -15.32 -14.64
CA ASP A 8 3.73 -16.23 -14.06
C ASP A 8 3.89 -16.05 -12.53
N PHE A 9 3.67 -14.83 -12.01
CA PHE A 9 3.74 -14.57 -10.57
C PHE A 9 2.50 -15.05 -9.82
N VAL A 10 1.33 -15.05 -10.47
CA VAL A 10 0.09 -15.50 -9.83
C VAL A 10 0.19 -16.98 -9.49
N ASP A 11 0.83 -17.76 -10.37
CA ASP A 11 1.06 -19.19 -10.16
C ASP A 11 2.00 -19.50 -8.99
N LEU A 12 2.82 -18.53 -8.55
CA LEU A 12 3.70 -18.66 -7.39
C LEU A 12 3.01 -18.34 -6.05
N ILE A 13 1.78 -17.80 -6.07
CA ILE A 13 1.09 -17.38 -4.84
C ILE A 13 0.30 -18.57 -4.28
N GLU A 14 0.87 -19.20 -3.26
CA GLU A 14 0.18 -20.22 -2.48
C GLU A 14 -0.82 -19.58 -1.51
N ARG A 15 -2.01 -20.18 -1.41
CA ARG A 15 -3.00 -19.77 -0.42
C ARG A 15 -2.60 -20.30 0.96
N PRO A 16 -2.85 -19.55 2.06
CA PRO A 16 -2.68 -20.08 3.40
C PRO A 16 -3.46 -21.38 3.59
N ASP A 17 -2.78 -22.42 4.05
CA ASP A 17 -3.34 -23.78 4.16
C ASP A 17 -4.16 -23.96 5.45
N GLY A 18 -5.36 -24.51 5.31
CA GLY A 18 -6.28 -24.72 6.43
C GLY A 18 -5.89 -25.86 7.37
N GLY A 19 -5.21 -26.88 6.87
CA GLY A 19 -4.61 -27.96 7.65
C GLY A 19 -3.45 -27.45 8.50
N ILE A 20 -2.52 -26.68 7.91
CA ILE A 20 -1.42 -26.06 8.65
C ILE A 20 -1.94 -25.11 9.75
N ARG A 21 -3.03 -24.38 9.47
CA ARG A 21 -3.68 -23.55 10.49
C ARG A 21 -4.20 -24.38 11.67
N ARG A 22 -4.79 -25.54 11.40
CA ARG A 22 -5.26 -26.48 12.43
C ARG A 22 -4.09 -27.06 13.23
N ASP A 23 -3.00 -27.45 12.56
CA ASP A 23 -1.79 -27.95 13.23
C ASP A 23 -1.19 -26.89 14.18
N ALA A 24 -1.26 -25.61 13.80
CA ALA A 24 -0.85 -24.49 14.63
C ALA A 24 -1.77 -24.29 15.86
N GLU A 25 -3.08 -24.41 15.67
CA GLU A 25 -4.09 -24.39 16.74
C GLU A 25 -3.85 -25.54 17.74
N GLU A 26 -3.72 -26.78 17.26
CA GLU A 26 -3.42 -27.95 18.09
C GLU A 26 -2.10 -27.79 18.85
N ARG A 27 -1.09 -27.16 18.24
CA ARG A 27 0.17 -26.84 18.92
C ARG A 27 -0.03 -25.83 20.04
N ARG A 28 -0.83 -24.79 19.81
CA ARG A 28 -1.14 -23.76 20.82
C ARG A 28 -1.87 -24.39 22.01
N GLU A 29 -2.81 -25.30 21.78
CA GLU A 29 -3.54 -26.01 22.84
C GLU A 29 -2.65 -26.85 23.75
N ARG A 30 -1.47 -27.26 23.27
CA ARG A 30 -0.45 -27.95 24.08
C ARG A 30 0.39 -27.01 24.96
N LEU A 31 0.25 -25.69 24.81
CA LEU A 31 0.90 -24.70 25.68
C LEU A 31 0.11 -24.58 26.99
N ALA A 32 0.78 -24.17 28.07
CA ALA A 32 0.14 -23.97 29.37
C ALA A 32 -0.83 -22.75 29.42
N LEU A 33 -1.06 -22.08 28.29
CA LEU A 33 -1.94 -20.93 28.18
C LEU A 33 -3.34 -21.38 27.74
N PRO A 34 -4.42 -20.93 28.40
CA PRO A 34 -5.77 -21.24 27.93
C PRO A 34 -6.03 -20.61 26.55
N PRO A 35 -6.90 -21.20 25.73
CA PRO A 35 -7.27 -20.62 24.43
C PRO A 35 -7.73 -19.17 24.58
N GLY A 36 -7.20 -18.28 23.73
CA GLY A 36 -7.55 -16.85 23.73
C GLY A 36 -6.81 -16.01 24.78
N ALA A 37 -5.91 -16.58 25.59
CA ALA A 37 -5.14 -15.84 26.60
C ALA A 37 -4.30 -14.69 26.01
N LEU A 38 -3.86 -14.83 24.75
CA LEU A 38 -3.09 -13.79 24.04
C LEU A 38 -3.94 -12.95 23.09
N GLY A 39 -5.27 -13.15 23.09
CA GLY A 39 -6.21 -12.46 22.21
C GLY A 39 -5.83 -12.58 20.73
N ARG A 40 -5.67 -11.44 20.05
CA ARG A 40 -5.34 -11.39 18.61
C ARG A 40 -3.99 -12.02 18.23
N LEU A 41 -3.09 -12.23 19.19
CA LEU A 41 -1.80 -12.87 18.91
C LEU A 41 -1.96 -14.37 18.60
N ASP A 42 -2.97 -15.03 19.17
CA ASP A 42 -3.28 -16.42 18.84
C ASP A 42 -3.68 -16.55 17.37
N GLU A 43 -4.66 -15.75 16.96
CA GLU A 43 -5.16 -15.68 15.58
C GLU A 43 -4.03 -15.31 14.59
N LEU A 44 -3.15 -14.38 14.99
CA LEU A 44 -2.03 -13.96 14.17
C LEU A 44 -0.99 -15.07 14.01
N GLY A 45 -0.71 -15.84 15.07
CA GLY A 45 0.23 -16.95 15.04
C GLY A 45 -0.26 -18.08 14.12
N GLU A 46 -1.54 -18.43 14.23
CA GLU A 46 -2.19 -19.41 13.37
C GLU A 46 -2.21 -18.96 11.90
N TRP A 47 -2.58 -17.70 11.65
CA TRP A 47 -2.54 -17.13 10.30
C TRP A 47 -1.14 -17.10 9.72
N LEU A 48 -0.13 -16.72 10.51
CA LEU A 48 1.25 -16.63 10.05
C LEU A 48 1.84 -18.03 9.78
N ALA A 49 1.46 -19.04 10.57
CA ALA A 49 1.82 -20.43 10.31
C ALA A 49 1.28 -20.91 8.96
N ALA A 50 -0.01 -20.65 8.69
CA ALA A 50 -0.63 -20.97 7.41
C ALA A 50 0.00 -20.19 6.25
N ALA A 51 0.28 -18.90 6.42
CA ALA A 51 0.91 -18.07 5.40
C ALA A 51 2.36 -18.49 5.09
N GLN A 52 3.08 -19.03 6.08
CA GLN A 52 4.43 -19.57 5.92
C GLN A 52 4.45 -21.07 5.59
N GLN A 53 3.29 -21.73 5.51
CA GLN A 53 3.15 -23.18 5.33
C GLN A 53 4.00 -23.98 6.33
N ARG A 54 4.06 -23.54 7.60
CA ARG A 54 4.98 -24.08 8.60
C ARG A 54 4.51 -23.94 10.04
N VAL A 55 4.71 -24.99 10.83
CA VAL A 55 4.57 -25.01 12.30
C VAL A 55 5.86 -25.56 12.94
N PRO A 56 6.47 -24.89 13.93
CA PRO A 56 6.15 -23.55 14.43
C PRO A 56 6.51 -22.46 13.42
N VAL A 57 5.86 -21.31 13.54
CA VAL A 57 6.13 -20.10 12.76
C VAL A 57 7.63 -19.78 12.77
N LYS A 58 8.19 -19.43 11.59
CA LYS A 58 9.51 -18.81 11.49
C LYS A 58 9.42 -17.34 11.92
N PRO A 59 10.27 -16.87 12.84
CA PRO A 59 10.34 -15.46 13.21
C PRO A 59 10.55 -14.54 11.99
N VAL A 60 9.91 -13.37 12.03
CA VAL A 60 10.08 -12.34 11.00
C VAL A 60 11.37 -11.56 11.30
N GLU A 61 12.43 -11.85 10.55
CA GLU A 61 13.77 -11.31 10.81
C GLU A 61 14.05 -9.97 10.09
N GLN A 62 13.47 -9.77 8.91
CA GLN A 62 13.77 -8.62 8.06
C GLN A 62 12.50 -7.93 7.55
N PRO A 63 11.67 -7.36 8.44
CA PRO A 63 10.53 -6.56 8.02
C PRO A 63 11.00 -5.36 7.20
N ARG A 64 10.18 -4.90 6.25
CA ARG A 64 10.45 -3.68 5.48
C ARG A 64 9.15 -2.90 5.28
N VAL A 65 9.22 -1.57 5.33
CA VAL A 65 8.11 -0.71 4.93
C VAL A 65 8.37 -0.24 3.50
N VAL A 66 7.40 -0.41 2.61
CA VAL A 66 7.46 0.13 1.23
C VAL A 66 6.33 1.13 1.05
N LEU A 67 6.67 2.39 0.82
CA LEU A 67 5.74 3.50 0.62
C LEU A 67 5.69 3.85 -0.88
N PHE A 68 4.56 3.59 -1.52
CA PHE A 68 4.30 4.03 -2.89
C PHE A 68 3.68 5.43 -2.86
N ALA A 69 4.37 6.40 -3.45
CA ALA A 69 3.97 7.80 -3.45
C ALA A 69 3.58 8.27 -4.85
N GLY A 70 2.47 9.00 -4.95
CA GLY A 70 2.02 9.59 -6.20
C GLY A 70 0.88 10.58 -5.98
N ASP A 71 0.82 11.60 -6.84
CA ASP A 71 -0.23 12.60 -6.84
C ASP A 71 -1.34 12.23 -7.85
N HIS A 72 -2.56 12.71 -7.57
CA HIS A 72 -3.72 12.48 -8.42
C HIS A 72 -4.36 13.80 -8.83
N GLY A 73 -4.67 13.96 -10.12
CA GLY A 73 -5.27 15.19 -10.66
C GLY A 73 -6.65 15.51 -10.08
N VAL A 74 -7.35 14.53 -9.50
CA VAL A 74 -8.61 14.77 -8.76
C VAL A 74 -8.42 15.68 -7.56
N SER A 75 -7.20 15.78 -7.00
CA SER A 75 -6.91 16.66 -5.87
C SER A 75 -7.10 18.14 -6.19
N ASP A 76 -7.01 18.54 -7.46
CA ASP A 76 -7.30 19.91 -7.92
C ASP A 76 -8.78 20.31 -7.72
N LEU A 77 -9.67 19.33 -7.48
CA LEU A 77 -11.09 19.56 -7.19
C LEU A 77 -11.38 19.85 -5.70
N GLY A 78 -10.35 20.01 -4.87
CA GLY A 78 -10.53 20.32 -3.44
C GLY A 78 -11.13 19.18 -2.62
N VAL A 79 -11.04 17.95 -3.11
CA VAL A 79 -11.59 16.74 -2.44
C VAL A 79 -10.69 16.22 -1.31
N SER A 80 -9.54 16.85 -1.05
CA SER A 80 -8.60 16.45 -0.01
C SER A 80 -8.48 17.53 1.05
N ALA A 81 -8.29 17.12 2.31
CA ALA A 81 -7.94 18.02 3.40
C ALA A 81 -6.54 18.65 3.25
N ARG A 82 -5.71 18.17 2.32
CA ARG A 82 -4.39 18.72 2.01
C ARG A 82 -4.42 19.46 0.67
N PRO A 83 -3.56 20.48 0.48
CA PRO A 83 -3.41 21.14 -0.81
C PRO A 83 -3.09 20.13 -1.92
N ALA A 84 -3.61 20.37 -3.12
CA ALA A 84 -3.24 19.58 -4.29
C ALA A 84 -1.71 19.58 -4.50
N ARG A 85 -1.17 18.47 -5.02
CA ARG A 85 0.25 18.31 -5.38
C ARG A 85 1.22 18.50 -4.20
N SER A 86 0.75 18.23 -2.98
CA SER A 86 1.55 18.37 -1.76
C SER A 86 2.14 17.06 -1.23
N THR A 87 1.98 15.94 -1.95
CA THR A 87 2.45 14.62 -1.51
C THR A 87 3.96 14.56 -1.30
N HIS A 88 4.75 15.31 -2.09
CA HIS A 88 6.20 15.43 -1.93
C HIS A 88 6.62 15.87 -0.50
N ARG A 89 5.81 16.71 0.17
CA ARG A 89 6.09 17.14 1.55
C ARG A 89 5.97 16.01 2.55
N LEU A 90 5.01 15.10 2.33
CA LEU A 90 4.84 13.91 3.17
C LEU A 90 5.98 12.93 2.95
N VAL A 91 6.38 12.74 1.69
CA VAL A 91 7.54 11.92 1.35
C VAL A 91 8.80 12.46 1.99
N ARG A 92 9.02 13.78 1.92
CA ARG A 92 10.16 14.43 2.59
C ARG A 92 10.16 14.16 4.08
N ALA A 93 9.05 14.33 4.79
CA ALA A 93 8.96 14.00 6.20
C ALA A 93 9.26 12.52 6.51
N VAL A 94 8.94 11.59 5.60
CA VAL A 94 9.33 10.17 5.74
C VAL A 94 10.83 9.98 5.55
N LEU A 95 11.41 10.62 4.53
CA LEU A 95 12.84 10.52 4.22
C LEU A 95 13.72 11.18 5.28
N ASP A 96 13.26 12.28 5.86
CA ASP A 96 13.91 13.04 6.94
C ASP A 96 13.71 12.36 8.32
N GLY A 97 12.90 11.29 8.39
CA GLY A 97 12.68 10.55 9.62
C GLY A 97 11.69 11.18 10.60
N GLU A 98 10.98 12.23 10.17
CA GLU A 98 10.08 13.02 11.01
C GLU A 98 8.63 12.49 11.03
N SER A 99 8.25 11.73 9.99
CA SER A 99 6.91 11.14 9.93
C SER A 99 6.70 10.09 11.05
N PRO A 100 5.48 9.94 11.59
CA PRO A 100 5.18 8.88 12.56
C PRO A 100 5.56 7.48 12.08
N ALA A 101 5.36 7.20 10.78
CA ALA A 101 5.74 5.93 10.17
C ALA A 101 7.26 5.71 10.19
N ALA A 102 8.04 6.73 9.84
CA ALA A 102 9.51 6.64 9.87
C ALA A 102 10.05 6.50 11.30
N ILE A 103 9.47 7.23 12.27
CA ILE A 103 9.84 7.12 13.69
C ILE A 103 9.58 5.69 14.21
N LEU A 104 8.39 5.13 13.95
CA LEU A 104 8.06 3.77 14.36
C LEU A 104 8.96 2.74 13.67
N ALA A 105 9.20 2.90 12.37
CA ALA A 105 10.05 2.01 11.62
C ALA A 105 11.50 2.01 12.16
N ALA A 106 12.05 3.19 12.46
CA ALA A 106 13.37 3.33 13.09
C ALA A 106 13.43 2.64 14.46
N ARG A 107 12.41 2.84 15.32
CA ARG A 107 12.33 2.18 16.64
C ARG A 107 12.27 0.65 16.54
N LEU A 108 11.68 0.12 15.48
CA LEU A 108 11.54 -1.32 15.23
C LEU A 108 12.65 -1.89 14.34
N GLY A 109 13.70 -1.11 14.03
CA GLY A 109 14.78 -1.54 13.13
C GLY A 109 14.30 -1.91 11.72
N THR A 110 13.15 -1.39 11.30
CA THR A 110 12.51 -1.71 10.03
C THR A 110 12.90 -0.66 8.99
N PRO A 111 13.66 -1.01 7.94
CA PRO A 111 13.99 -0.07 6.87
C PRO A 111 12.75 0.39 6.11
N VAL A 112 12.71 1.68 5.79
CA VAL A 112 11.67 2.29 4.96
C VAL A 112 12.21 2.49 3.55
N ARG A 113 11.44 2.08 2.54
CA ARG A 113 11.70 2.33 1.13
C ARG A 113 10.57 3.16 0.54
N VAL A 114 10.88 4.30 -0.04
CA VAL A 114 9.92 5.10 -0.81
C VAL A 114 10.09 4.80 -2.30
N VAL A 115 8.98 4.51 -2.96
CA VAL A 115 8.88 4.30 -4.41
C VAL A 115 8.04 5.44 -4.99
N ASP A 116 8.68 6.30 -5.77
CA ASP A 116 7.98 7.35 -6.51
C ASP A 116 7.30 6.77 -7.75
N MET A 117 5.96 6.76 -7.71
CA MET A 117 5.12 6.30 -8.82
C MET A 117 4.75 7.45 -9.75
N ALA A 118 4.40 8.61 -9.20
CA ALA A 118 3.92 9.78 -9.94
C ALA A 118 3.80 11.04 -9.08
N LEU A 119 4.83 11.39 -8.30
CA LEU A 119 4.84 12.66 -7.57
C LEU A 119 4.86 13.85 -8.54
N ASP A 120 4.09 14.89 -8.21
CA ASP A 120 4.06 16.16 -8.96
C ASP A 120 4.94 17.20 -8.25
N CYS A 121 6.25 16.99 -8.31
CA CYS A 121 7.27 17.89 -7.79
C CYS A 121 8.55 17.80 -8.64
N ASP A 122 9.45 18.74 -8.48
CA ASP A 122 10.77 18.61 -9.09
C ASP A 122 11.59 17.56 -8.31
N PRO A 123 12.39 16.72 -8.97
CA PRO A 123 13.23 15.73 -8.29
C PRO A 123 14.20 16.34 -7.26
N GLU A 124 14.55 17.62 -7.44
CA GLU A 124 15.40 18.37 -6.52
C GLU A 124 14.71 18.69 -5.18
N ASP A 125 13.38 18.65 -5.14
CA ASP A 125 12.59 18.87 -3.92
C ASP A 125 12.67 17.68 -2.95
N LEU A 126 13.19 16.54 -3.41
CA LEU A 126 13.33 15.32 -2.63
C LEU A 126 14.78 15.11 -2.17
N PRO A 127 15.01 14.83 -0.87
CA PRO A 127 16.36 14.65 -0.35
C PRO A 127 17.06 13.47 -1.01
N LYS A 128 18.34 13.65 -1.35
CA LYS A 128 19.19 12.60 -1.90
C LYS A 128 19.46 11.55 -0.81
N ARG A 129 19.01 10.32 -1.05
CA ARG A 129 19.22 9.06 -0.30
C ARG A 129 19.98 9.19 1.04
N SER A 130 19.26 8.98 2.15
CA SER A 130 19.84 8.73 3.48
C SER A 130 20.11 7.22 3.69
N PRO A 131 21.07 6.83 4.56
CA PRO A 131 21.46 5.43 4.76
C PRO A 131 20.40 4.55 5.45
N ALA A 132 19.49 5.15 6.24
CA ALA A 132 18.40 4.44 6.92
C ALA A 132 17.12 4.28 6.08
N THR A 133 16.97 5.11 5.04
CA THR A 133 15.75 5.18 4.22
C THR A 133 16.11 5.13 2.75
N GLY A 134 15.67 4.09 2.04
CA GLY A 134 15.91 3.95 0.61
C GLY A 134 14.90 4.76 -0.19
N TYR A 135 15.35 5.74 -0.97
CA TYR A 135 14.52 6.39 -1.99
C TYR A 135 14.83 5.77 -3.36
N ALA A 136 13.80 5.20 -3.99
CA ALA A 136 13.86 4.76 -5.38
C ALA A 136 13.18 5.81 -6.26
N ALA A 137 14.00 6.68 -6.84
CA ALA A 137 13.56 7.70 -7.78
C ALA A 137 12.95 7.08 -9.03
N ARG A 138 12.01 7.79 -9.66
CA ARG A 138 11.47 7.43 -10.96
C ARG A 138 12.60 7.42 -12.02
N PRO A 139 12.61 6.50 -13.01
CA PRO A 139 13.58 6.53 -14.09
C PRO A 139 13.52 7.85 -14.87
N ALA A 140 14.68 8.47 -15.10
CA ALA A 140 14.82 9.68 -15.90
C ALA A 140 14.20 9.45 -17.29
N GLY A 141 13.27 10.32 -17.70
CA GLY A 141 12.52 10.19 -18.97
C GLY A 141 11.05 9.79 -18.81
N SER A 142 10.61 9.41 -17.61
CA SER A 142 9.17 9.43 -17.28
C SER A 142 8.73 10.89 -17.16
N THR A 143 8.18 11.49 -18.20
CA THR A 143 7.45 12.76 -18.08
C THR A 143 5.98 12.46 -17.88
N SER A 144 5.48 12.56 -16.66
CA SER A 144 4.06 12.81 -16.41
C SER A 144 3.86 14.31 -16.24
N ARG A 145 4.20 15.08 -17.28
CA ARG A 145 3.60 16.41 -17.47
C ARG A 145 2.16 16.30 -17.99
N THR A 146 1.71 15.09 -18.27
CA THR A 146 0.36 14.75 -18.68
C THR A 146 -0.39 14.13 -17.50
N ARG A 147 -1.50 14.80 -17.17
CA ARG A 147 -2.76 14.24 -16.66
C ARG A 147 -2.69 12.76 -16.29
N SER A 148 -2.87 12.47 -15.00
CA SER A 148 -3.08 11.13 -14.46
C SER A 148 -3.96 10.28 -15.40
N PRO A 149 -3.63 9.00 -15.68
CA PRO A 149 -4.34 8.15 -16.64
C PRO A 149 -5.83 7.92 -16.28
N TRP A 150 -6.22 8.34 -15.08
CA TRP A 150 -7.56 8.29 -14.54
C TRP A 150 -8.42 9.52 -14.88
N THR A 151 -7.87 10.52 -15.58
CA THR A 151 -8.65 11.66 -16.08
C THR A 151 -9.21 11.35 -17.47
N ARG A 152 -10.54 11.43 -17.63
CA ARG A 152 -11.18 11.31 -18.95
C ARG A 152 -10.54 12.30 -19.94
N PRO A 153 -10.24 11.87 -21.18
CA PRO A 153 -9.84 12.81 -22.21
C PRO A 153 -11.02 13.75 -22.53
N SER A 154 -10.80 15.05 -22.40
CA SER A 154 -11.72 16.08 -22.89
C SER A 154 -11.47 16.27 -24.39
N GLY A 155 -12.04 15.36 -25.20
CA GLY A 155 -12.11 15.44 -26.66
C GLY A 155 -13.53 15.13 -27.13
N PRO A 156 -13.94 15.55 -28.33
CA PRO A 156 -15.30 15.36 -28.81
C PRO A 156 -15.64 13.87 -28.88
N SER A 157 -16.82 13.54 -28.39
CA SER A 157 -17.39 12.20 -28.27
C SER A 157 -17.21 11.35 -29.53
N ALA A 158 -16.46 10.25 -29.42
CA ALA A 158 -16.50 9.14 -30.35
C ALA A 158 -17.64 8.16 -29.97
N PRO A 159 -18.22 7.42 -30.94
CA PRO A 159 -19.53 6.80 -30.78
C PRO A 159 -19.49 5.43 -30.08
N GLY A 160 -20.51 5.20 -29.24
CA GLY A 160 -21.11 3.90 -28.98
C GLY A 160 -20.30 2.86 -28.20
N TRP A 161 -20.34 2.92 -26.87
CA TRP A 161 -20.01 1.77 -26.01
C TRP A 161 -21.27 0.91 -25.83
N PRO A 162 -21.25 -0.43 -26.01
CA PRO A 162 -22.41 -1.27 -25.73
C PRO A 162 -22.71 -1.33 -24.22
N SER A 163 -24.00 -1.23 -23.87
CA SER A 163 -24.51 -1.23 -22.50
C SER A 163 -24.24 -2.58 -21.78
N PRO A 164 -23.72 -2.58 -20.54
CA PRO A 164 -23.46 -3.81 -19.82
C PRO A 164 -24.70 -4.31 -19.09
N THR A 165 -25.37 -5.33 -19.64
CA THR A 165 -26.26 -6.22 -18.90
C THR A 165 -25.48 -7.41 -18.36
N ARG A 166 -24.94 -7.32 -17.13
CA ARG A 166 -24.79 -8.50 -16.25
C ARG A 166 -24.54 -8.12 -14.79
N ARG A 167 -25.08 -8.99 -13.93
CA ARG A 167 -25.25 -8.90 -12.48
C ARG A 167 -23.95 -8.56 -11.75
N ARG A 168 -24.01 -7.54 -10.88
CA ARG A 168 -22.93 -7.14 -9.97
C ARG A 168 -22.99 -7.98 -8.70
N THR A 169 -21.96 -8.79 -8.45
CA THR A 169 -21.55 -9.12 -7.07
C THR A 169 -20.76 -7.92 -6.53
N PRO A 170 -21.04 -7.42 -5.32
CA PRO A 170 -20.30 -6.29 -4.78
C PRO A 170 -18.93 -6.76 -4.29
N VAL A 171 -17.90 -6.58 -5.11
CA VAL A 171 -16.50 -6.57 -4.64
C VAL A 171 -16.22 -5.17 -4.10
N ARG A 172 -16.11 -5.06 -2.79
CA ARG A 172 -15.71 -3.84 -2.09
C ARG A 172 -14.18 -3.75 -2.12
N THR A 173 -13.62 -2.94 -3.01
CA THR A 173 -12.18 -2.63 -3.03
C THR A 173 -11.89 -1.57 -1.98
N SER A 174 -11.21 -1.93 -0.90
CA SER A 174 -10.57 -0.94 -0.02
C SER A 174 -9.17 -0.66 -0.56
N SER A 175 -9.02 0.32 -1.45
CA SER A 175 -7.70 0.86 -1.76
C SER A 175 -7.28 1.74 -0.59
N SER A 176 -6.20 1.37 0.08
CA SER A 176 -5.54 2.16 1.12
C SER A 176 -4.82 3.36 0.49
N SER A 177 -5.57 4.21 -0.20
CA SER A 177 -5.10 5.50 -0.68
C SER A 177 -5.28 6.51 0.45
N ALA A 178 -4.56 6.33 1.56
CA ALA A 178 -4.72 7.16 2.75
C ALA A 178 -4.39 8.65 2.50
N THR A 179 -3.83 9.00 1.35
CA THR A 179 -3.60 10.39 0.91
C THR A 179 -4.75 10.99 0.10
N SER A 180 -5.64 10.17 -0.49
CA SER A 180 -6.90 10.60 -1.13
C SER A 180 -8.16 10.25 -0.35
N ALA A 181 -8.06 9.46 0.72
CA ALA A 181 -9.21 9.00 1.52
C ALA A 181 -9.65 9.96 2.64
N SER A 182 -9.05 11.14 2.78
CA SER A 182 -9.60 12.21 3.62
C SER A 182 -10.41 13.17 2.74
N ALA A 183 -11.56 12.68 2.28
CA ALA A 183 -12.59 13.56 1.77
C ALA A 183 -13.04 14.48 2.91
N ALA A 184 -12.83 15.79 2.76
CA ALA A 184 -13.41 16.75 3.69
C ALA A 184 -14.94 16.59 3.66
N PRO A 185 -15.62 16.47 4.82
CA PRO A 185 -17.07 16.42 4.84
C PRO A 185 -17.64 17.74 4.27
N PRO A 186 -18.76 17.71 3.52
CA PRO A 186 -19.34 18.91 2.96
C PRO A 186 -19.70 19.92 4.07
N PRO A 187 -19.59 21.23 3.82
CA PRO A 187 -20.01 22.24 4.79
C PRO A 187 -21.49 22.06 5.11
N ARG A 188 -21.83 21.98 6.39
CA ARG A 188 -23.23 21.93 6.83
C ARG A 188 -23.90 23.27 6.47
N PRO A 189 -25.09 23.27 5.85
CA PRO A 189 -25.84 24.51 5.65
C PRO A 189 -26.18 25.11 7.03
N ARG A 190 -26.05 26.44 7.12
CA ARG A 190 -26.45 27.23 8.30
C ARG A 190 -27.96 27.29 8.42
#